data_AF-K1UEJ1-F1
#
_entry.id   AF-K1UEJ1-F1
#
_cell.length_a   1.000
_cell.length_b   1.000
_cell.length_c   1.000
_cell.angle_alpha   90.00
_cell.angle_beta   90.00
_cell.angle_gamma   90.00
#
_symmetry.space_group_name_H-M   'P 1'
#
loop_
_entity.id
_entity.type
_entity.pdbx_description
1 polymer ?
#
loop_
_entity_poly.entity_id
_entity_poly.type
_entity_poly.pdbx_seq_one_letter_code
_entity_poly.pdbx_strand_id
1 'polypeptide(L)'
;MRSYYSGGNLALLLVDWSQGDPQPWGDLSVNLGKSIAKDCAFIDVNNFGNDILSWIEKNGLGSPTGRNEQSGFVVYPEYHFHPERLKELDDKGYAEYENLLKQQQQHMKKGWDR
;
A
#
# COMPACT_ATOMS: atom_id res chain seq x y z
N MET A 1 -5.26 2.77 -6.80
CA MET A 1 -4.14 1.89 -6.40
C MET A 1 -3.09 1.87 -7.48
N ARG A 2 -1.82 1.77 -7.08
CA ARG A 2 -0.69 1.50 -7.99
C ARG A 2 0.30 0.55 -7.31
N SER A 3 1.38 0.23 -7.99
CA SER A 3 2.54 -0.46 -7.40
C SER A 3 3.74 0.48 -7.38
N TYR A 4 4.56 0.41 -6.34
CA TYR A 4 5.85 1.08 -6.37
C TYR A 4 6.79 0.40 -7.38
N TYR A 5 7.52 1.21 -8.14
CA TYR A 5 8.48 0.73 -9.14
C TYR A 5 9.57 -0.17 -8.52
N SER A 6 10.04 0.18 -7.33
CA SER A 6 10.96 -0.64 -6.54
C SER A 6 10.18 -1.65 -5.70
N GLY A 7 10.26 -2.93 -6.06
CA GLY A 7 9.72 -4.06 -5.30
C GLY A 7 8.25 -4.41 -5.56
N GLY A 8 7.52 -3.67 -6.39
CA GLY A 8 6.12 -3.97 -6.69
C GLY A 8 5.17 -3.84 -5.49
N ASN A 9 5.63 -3.22 -4.41
CA ASN A 9 4.87 -3.07 -3.17
C ASN A 9 3.60 -2.26 -3.43
N LEU A 10 2.55 -2.57 -2.65
CA LEU A 10 1.26 -1.89 -2.74
C LEU A 10 1.44 -0.39 -2.48
N ALA A 11 0.92 0.44 -3.38
CA ALA A 11 0.88 1.88 -3.22
C ALA A 11 -0.57 2.37 -3.21
N LEU A 12 -0.95 2.99 -2.10
CA LEU A 12 -2.28 3.54 -1.86
C LEU A 12 -2.24 5.06 -1.95
N LEU A 13 -3.11 5.61 -2.79
CA LEU A 13 -3.29 7.05 -2.95
C LEU A 13 -4.66 7.42 -2.42
N LEU A 14 -4.73 8.59 -1.80
CA LEU A 14 -5.95 9.23 -1.38
C LEU A 14 -6.34 10.28 -2.42
N VAL A 15 -7.62 10.30 -2.73
CA VAL A 15 -8.21 11.15 -3.76
C VAL A 15 -9.35 11.92 -3.11
N ASP A 16 -9.33 13.23 -3.25
CA ASP A 16 -10.42 14.11 -2.85
C ASP A 16 -11.44 14.22 -4.01
N TRP A 17 -12.71 14.04 -3.68
CA TRP A 17 -13.84 14.14 -4.61
C TRP A 17 -14.72 15.38 -4.33
N SER A 18 -14.33 16.23 -3.38
CA SER A 18 -15.15 17.37 -2.92
C SER A 18 -15.50 18.39 -4.00
N GLN A 19 -14.71 18.47 -5.07
CA GLN A 19 -14.85 19.43 -6.16
C GLN A 19 -15.54 18.85 -7.41
N GLY A 20 -16.14 17.67 -7.33
CA GLY A 20 -16.86 17.03 -8.44
C GLY A 20 -15.99 16.20 -9.40
N ASP A 21 -14.68 16.40 -9.37
CA ASP A 21 -13.68 15.59 -10.09
C ASP A 21 -12.61 15.07 -9.12
N PRO A 22 -11.97 13.92 -9.40
CA PRO A 22 -10.96 13.34 -8.52
C PRO A 22 -9.67 14.17 -8.51
N GLN A 23 -9.29 14.67 -7.34
CA GLN A 23 -8.04 15.39 -7.11
C GLN A 23 -7.07 14.59 -6.25
N PRO A 24 -5.77 14.50 -6.60
CA PRO A 24 -4.79 13.87 -5.73
C PRO A 24 -4.73 14.57 -4.36
N TRP A 25 -4.92 13.83 -3.28
CA TRP A 25 -4.79 14.35 -1.92
C TRP A 25 -3.43 14.00 -1.31
N GLY A 26 -2.99 12.75 -1.48
CA GLY A 26 -1.65 12.32 -1.08
C GLY A 26 -1.48 10.79 -1.10
N ASP A 27 -0.27 10.33 -0.79
CA ASP A 27 0.09 8.90 -0.80
C ASP A 27 -0.04 8.33 0.62
N LEU A 28 -1.09 7.54 0.88
CA LEU A 28 -1.33 6.94 2.19
C LEU A 28 -0.19 6.01 2.64
N SER A 29 0.41 5.31 1.67
CA SER A 29 1.52 4.40 1.90
C SER A 29 2.86 5.07 1.63
N VAL A 30 3.93 4.52 2.21
CA VAL A 30 5.32 4.86 1.89
C VAL A 30 6.10 3.62 1.47
N ASN A 31 7.02 3.77 0.51
CA ASN A 31 7.96 2.72 0.15
C ASN A 31 9.28 2.88 0.89
N LEU A 32 9.57 1.96 1.81
CA LEU A 32 10.81 1.94 2.59
C LEU A 32 11.88 1.00 1.99
N GLY A 33 11.64 0.45 0.80
CA GLY A 33 12.55 -0.51 0.15
C GLY A 33 12.65 -1.86 0.89
N LYS A 34 11.68 -2.15 1.76
CA LYS A 34 11.62 -3.39 2.54
C LYS A 34 10.79 -4.44 1.80
N SER A 35 11.06 -5.71 2.10
CA SER A 35 10.15 -6.78 1.74
C SER A 35 8.85 -6.64 2.53
N ILE A 36 7.74 -6.67 1.82
CA ILE A 36 6.39 -6.49 2.36
C ILE A 36 5.53 -7.62 1.79
N ALA A 37 4.65 -8.18 2.63
CA ALA A 37 3.73 -9.21 2.19
C ALA A 37 2.71 -8.63 1.19
N LYS A 38 2.07 -9.50 0.40
CA LYS A 38 0.97 -9.08 -0.48
C LYS A 38 -0.12 -8.41 0.36
N ASP A 39 -0.70 -7.35 -0.21
CA ASP A 39 -1.75 -6.51 0.38
C ASP A 39 -1.32 -5.77 1.67
N CYS A 40 -0.02 -5.79 2.03
CA CYS A 40 0.53 -4.98 3.11
C CYS A 40 1.19 -3.69 2.60
N ALA A 41 1.21 -2.65 3.44
CA ALA A 41 1.95 -1.42 3.20
C ALA A 41 2.32 -0.71 4.52
N PHE A 42 3.42 0.05 4.51
CA PHE A 42 3.75 0.98 5.59
C PHE A 42 2.98 2.28 5.41
N ILE A 43 2.38 2.79 6.49
CA ILE A 43 1.52 3.98 6.46
C ILE A 43 2.33 5.25 6.71
N ASP A 44 2.14 6.27 5.87
CA ASP A 44 2.84 7.56 5.94
C ASP A 44 2.31 8.46 7.07
N VAL A 45 2.57 8.04 8.31
CA VAL A 45 2.23 8.82 9.51
C VAL A 45 3.02 10.12 9.61
N ASN A 46 4.10 10.30 8.83
CA ASN A 46 4.87 11.53 8.82
C ASN A 46 4.07 12.69 8.22
N ASN A 47 3.32 12.43 7.14
CA ASN A 47 2.52 13.44 6.47
C ASN A 47 1.07 13.50 6.98
N PHE A 48 0.52 12.39 7.47
CA PHE A 48 -0.90 12.33 7.90
C PHE A 48 -1.11 12.26 9.42
N GLY A 49 -0.04 12.21 10.20
CA GLY A 49 -0.12 12.00 11.65
C GLY A 49 -0.62 10.60 12.03
N ASN A 50 -0.81 10.35 13.33
CA ASN A 50 -1.24 9.03 13.82
C ASN A 50 -2.75 8.80 13.68
N ASP A 51 -3.56 9.85 13.51
CA ASP A 51 -5.02 9.73 13.40
C ASP A 51 -5.45 8.97 12.14
N ILE A 52 -4.60 8.96 11.10
CA ILE A 52 -4.83 8.19 9.88
C ILE A 52 -4.94 6.68 10.16
N LEU A 53 -4.23 6.18 11.18
CA LEU A 53 -4.25 4.77 11.57
C LEU A 53 -5.65 4.38 12.07
N SER A 54 -6.19 5.20 12.98
CA SER A 54 -7.56 5.02 13.46
C SER A 54 -8.59 5.17 12.34
N TRP A 55 -8.34 6.05 11.37
CA TRP A 55 -9.23 6.21 10.21
C TRP A 55 -9.23 4.96 9.32
N ILE A 56 -8.07 4.34 9.06
CA ILE A 56 -7.97 3.06 8.31
C ILE A 56 -8.83 1.99 8.98
N GLU A 57 -8.65 1.79 10.30
CA GLU A 57 -9.35 0.77 11.06
C GLU A 57 -10.86 1.02 11.11
N LYS A 58 -11.29 2.25 11.41
CA LYS A 58 -12.72 2.61 11.53
C LYS A 58 -13.50 2.47 10.23
N ASN A 59 -12.84 2.66 9.09
CA ASN A 59 -13.45 2.47 7.77
C ASN A 59 -13.35 1.01 7.27
N GLY A 60 -12.74 0.13 8.06
CA GLY A 60 -12.58 -1.28 7.74
C GLY A 60 -11.67 -1.53 6.54
N LEU A 61 -10.71 -0.65 6.28
CA LEU A 61 -9.80 -0.74 5.13
C LEU A 61 -8.71 -1.80 5.34
N GLY A 62 -8.27 -1.98 6.59
CA GLY A 62 -7.21 -2.90 6.95
C GLY A 62 -6.97 -2.95 8.45
N SER A 63 -6.04 -3.80 8.86
CA SER A 63 -5.66 -4.00 10.26
C SER A 63 -4.15 -3.90 10.45
N PRO A 64 -3.65 -3.43 11.60
CA PRO A 64 -2.22 -3.39 11.88
C PRO A 64 -1.64 -4.81 11.91
N THR A 65 -0.46 -5.01 11.34
CA THR A 65 0.24 -6.31 11.38
C THR A 65 1.06 -6.50 12.67
N GLY A 66 1.29 -5.40 13.40
CA GLY A 66 2.21 -5.32 14.54
C GLY A 66 3.67 -5.05 14.12
N ARG A 67 4.00 -5.13 12.83
CA ARG A 67 5.32 -4.77 12.31
C ARG A 67 5.44 -3.26 12.14
N ASN A 68 6.63 -2.74 12.41
CA ASN A 68 7.00 -1.35 12.18
C ASN A 68 8.37 -1.30 11.49
N GLU A 69 8.62 -0.25 10.73
CA GLU A 69 9.96 0.06 10.20
C GLU A 69 10.30 1.52 10.49
N GLN A 70 11.55 1.77 10.85
CA GLN A 70 12.05 3.12 11.10
C GLN A 70 12.79 3.66 9.88
N SER A 71 12.51 4.91 9.51
CA SER A 71 13.32 5.68 8.56
C SER A 71 13.55 7.07 9.13
N GLY A 72 14.82 7.44 9.34
CA GLY A 72 15.19 8.64 10.08
C GLY A 72 14.60 8.64 11.50
N PHE A 73 13.84 9.69 11.83
CA PHE A 73 13.20 9.87 13.14
C PHE A 73 11.76 9.38 13.21
N VAL A 74 11.24 8.76 12.14
CA VAL A 74 9.85 8.32 12.05
C VAL A 74 9.77 6.80 12.04
N VAL A 75 8.80 6.27 12.79
CA VAL A 75 8.44 4.85 12.81
C VAL A 75 7.13 4.69 12.05
N TYR A 76 7.15 3.90 10.98
CA TYR A 76 6.03 3.67 10.09
C TYR A 76 5.41 2.31 10.39
N PRO A 77 4.14 2.25 10.82
CA PRO A 77 3.45 0.98 11.07
C PRO A 77 3.04 0.32 9.77
N GLU A 78 3.14 -1.01 9.72
CA GLU A 78 2.64 -1.83 8.62
C GLU A 78 1.19 -2.22 8.87
N TYR A 79 0.38 -2.10 7.82
CA TYR A 79 -1.01 -2.53 7.79
C TYR A 79 -1.21 -3.58 6.71
N HIS A 80 -2.07 -4.56 7.00
CA HIS A 80 -2.60 -5.50 6.02
C HIS A 80 -3.98 -5.01 5.59
N PHE A 81 -4.11 -4.64 4.33
CA PHE A 81 -5.34 -4.14 3.75
C PHE A 81 -6.24 -5.29 3.29
N HIS A 82 -7.54 -5.10 3.48
CA HIS A 82 -8.56 -6.06 3.10
C HIS A 82 -8.73 -6.09 1.57
N PRO A 83 -8.38 -7.19 0.87
CA PRO A 83 -8.40 -7.24 -0.58
C PRO A 83 -9.76 -6.94 -1.20
N GLU A 84 -10.84 -7.36 -0.56
CA GLU A 84 -12.21 -7.07 -0.99
C GLU A 84 -12.50 -5.57 -0.97
N ARG A 85 -12.03 -4.85 0.06
CA ARG A 85 -12.21 -3.40 0.17
C ARG A 85 -11.35 -2.65 -0.84
N LEU A 86 -10.13 -3.15 -1.09
CA LEU A 86 -9.28 -2.62 -2.15
C LEU A 86 -9.99 -2.75 -3.51
N LYS A 87 -10.53 -3.92 -3.85
CA LYS A 87 -11.27 -4.13 -5.12
C LYS A 87 -12.52 -3.29 -5.23
N GLU A 88 -13.28 -3.13 -4.15
CA GLU A 88 -14.46 -2.26 -4.11
C GLU A 88 -14.11 -0.80 -4.45
N LEU A 89 -12.96 -0.32 -3.96
CA LEU A 89 -12.51 1.06 -4.17
C LEU A 89 -11.85 1.27 -5.54
N ASP A 90 -11.08 0.30 -6.03
CA ASP A 90 -10.38 0.38 -7.31
C ASP A 90 -9.97 -1.01 -7.82
N ASP A 91 -10.95 -1.73 -8.40
CA ASP A 91 -10.77 -3.08 -8.96
C ASP A 91 -9.68 -3.12 -10.05
N LYS A 92 -9.66 -2.11 -10.92
CA LYS A 92 -8.67 -2.02 -12.00
C LYS A 92 -7.26 -1.87 -11.45
N GLY A 93 -7.05 -0.91 -10.54
CA GLY A 93 -5.74 -0.68 -9.93
C GLY A 93 -5.26 -1.88 -9.10
N TYR A 94 -6.17 -2.58 -8.43
CA TYR A 94 -5.86 -3.82 -7.71
C TYR A 94 -5.44 -4.95 -8.68
N ALA A 95 -6.16 -5.13 -9.79
CA ALA A 95 -5.80 -6.13 -10.79
C ALA A 95 -4.42 -5.87 -11.43
N GLU A 96 -4.09 -4.61 -11.71
CA GLU A 96 -2.76 -4.20 -12.18
C GLU A 96 -1.67 -4.54 -11.16
N TYR A 97 -1.90 -4.24 -9.88
CA TYR A 97 -1.01 -4.61 -8.78
C TYR A 97 -0.79 -6.13 -8.69
N GLU A 98 -1.85 -6.93 -8.72
CA GLU A 98 -1.73 -8.40 -8.68
C GLU A 98 -0.95 -8.96 -9.86
N ASN A 99 -1.16 -8.40 -11.06
CA ASN A 99 -0.44 -8.83 -12.26
C ASN A 99 1.06 -8.53 -12.15
N LEU A 100 1.45 -7.37 -11.64
CA LEU A 100 2.85 -7.02 -11.41
C LEU A 100 3.51 -7.95 -10.38
N LEU A 101 2.84 -8.24 -9.27
CA LEU A 101 3.35 -9.21 -8.29
C LEU A 101 3.57 -10.60 -8.89
N LYS A 102 2.62 -11.11 -9.68
CA LYS A 102 2.75 -12.41 -10.36
C LYS A 102 3.95 -12.43 -11.31
N GLN A 103 4.15 -11.37 -12.10
CA GLN A 103 5.28 -11.26 -13.01
C GLN A 103 6.61 -11.30 -12.23
N GLN A 104 6.73 -10.52 -11.15
CA GLN A 104 7.95 -10.50 -10.33
C GLN A 104 8.27 -11.88 -9.72
N GLN A 105 7.25 -12.59 -9.21
CA GLN A 105 7.43 -13.95 -8.68
C GLN A 105 7.91 -14.93 -9.77
N GLN A 106 7.41 -14.80 -11.00
CA GLN A 106 7.86 -15.64 -12.12
C GLN A 106 9.30 -15.31 -12.55
N HIS A 107 9.68 -14.03 -12.57
CA HIS A 107 11.04 -13.59 -12.87
C HIS A 107 12.04 -14.09 -11.83
N MET A 108 11.70 -14.01 -10.53
CA MET A 108 12.55 -14.51 -9.45
C MET A 108 12.77 -16.02 -9.54
N LYS A 109 11.72 -16.81 -9.83
CA LYS A 109 11.84 -18.27 -10.02
C LYS A 109 12.79 -18.62 -11.17
N LYS A 110 12.63 -17.96 -12.33
CA LYS A 110 13.50 -18.18 -13.50
C LYS A 110 14.96 -17.76 -13.29
N GLY A 111 15.23 -16.84 -12.36
CA GLY A 111 16.58 -16.41 -12.01
C GLY A 111 17.30 -17.38 -11.05
N TRP A 112 16.55 -18.16 -10.28
CA TRP A 112 17.09 -19.20 -9.39
C TRP A 112 17.38 -20.52 -10.13
N ASP A 113 16.63 -20.79 -11.20
CA ASP A 113 16.80 -21.98 -12.04
C ASP A 113 17.96 -21.89 -13.06
N ARG A 114 18.83 -20.87 -12.97
CA ARG A 114 20.01 -20.66 -13.82
C ARG A 114 21.29 -20.70 -13.00
#